data_AF-A0A964PA88-F1
#
_entry.id   AF-A0A964PA88-F1
#
_cell.length_a   1.000
_cell.length_b   1.000
_cell.length_c   1.000
_cell.angle_alpha   90.00
_cell.angle_beta   90.00
_cell.angle_gamma   90.00
#
_symmetry.space_group_name_H-M   'P 1'
#
loop_
_entity.id
_entity.type
_entity.pdbx_description
1 polymer ?
#
loop_
_entity_poly.entity_id
_entity_poly.type
_entity_poly.pdbx_seq_one_letter_code
_entity_poly.pdbx_strand_id
1 'polypeptide(L)'
;MFLRVDPQHAGSSALGILVPHGVKTLVIVRPRTLAFDLLPARWDGDTSHAPEFCAFTRDEAAGVAMRLIAGLEAAVAAGVNPVQTFGGLQLACLQIWLRMDEFVWIVCARTPGQAYRPMTFATQEEATRDAEKLAVFVWPAAETRQEYYFNTQSFS
;
A
#
# COMPACT_ATOMS: atom_id res chain seq x y z
N MET A 1 -7.77 5.97 -14.26
CA MET A 1 -7.92 7.25 -13.51
C MET A 1 -8.41 6.97 -12.09
N PHE A 2 -7.92 7.69 -11.08
CA PHE A 2 -8.41 7.56 -9.70
C PHE A 2 -9.61 8.48 -9.44
N LEU A 3 -10.62 7.97 -8.74
CA LEU A 3 -11.83 8.70 -8.39
C LEU A 3 -12.01 8.70 -6.87
N ARG A 4 -11.99 9.88 -6.27
CA ARG A 4 -12.31 10.03 -4.85
C ARG A 4 -13.81 9.82 -4.64
N VAL A 5 -14.15 8.95 -3.70
CA VAL A 5 -15.53 8.68 -3.29
C VAL A 5 -15.67 8.81 -1.77
N ASP A 6 -16.91 8.99 -1.31
CA ASP A 6 -17.22 8.93 0.12
C ASP A 6 -17.07 7.47 0.63
N PRO A 7 -16.52 7.23 1.83
CA PRO A 7 -16.36 5.88 2.38
C PRO A 7 -17.64 5.03 2.38
N GLN A 8 -18.81 5.65 2.58
CA GLN A 8 -20.12 4.99 2.60
C GLN A 8 -20.62 4.59 1.20
N HIS A 9 -20.11 5.26 0.16
CA HIS A 9 -20.46 5.01 -1.24
C HIS A 9 -19.38 4.24 -2.00
N ALA A 10 -18.22 3.99 -1.38
CA ALA A 10 -17.13 3.27 -1.98
C ALA A 10 -17.55 1.83 -2.33
N GLY A 11 -17.25 1.39 -3.55
CA GLY A 11 -17.49 0.04 -4.01
C GLY A 11 -16.63 -1.01 -3.30
N SER A 12 -16.87 -2.28 -3.64
CA SER A 12 -16.08 -3.41 -3.10
C SER A 12 -14.63 -3.40 -3.57
N SER A 13 -14.35 -2.83 -4.75
CA SER A 13 -13.00 -2.71 -5.32
C SER A 13 -12.28 -1.41 -4.94
N ALA A 14 -12.85 -0.58 -4.06
CA ALA A 14 -12.24 0.69 -3.70
C ALA A 14 -10.95 0.51 -2.87
N LEU A 15 -10.04 1.46 -3.05
CA LEU A 15 -8.82 1.59 -2.27
C LEU A 15 -9.06 2.52 -1.08
N GLY A 16 -9.09 1.97 0.13
CA GLY A 16 -9.17 2.76 1.36
C GLY A 16 -7.81 3.31 1.74
N ILE A 17 -7.71 4.61 2.01
CA ILE A 17 -6.54 5.21 2.65
C ILE A 17 -6.94 5.63 4.05
N LEU A 18 -6.46 4.87 5.03
CA LEU A 18 -6.90 4.92 6.41
C LEU A 18 -5.84 5.60 7.27
N VAL A 19 -6.26 6.52 8.12
CA VAL A 19 -5.38 7.21 9.08
C VAL A 19 -5.99 7.07 10.47
N PRO A 20 -5.63 6.00 11.23
CA PRO A 20 -6.12 5.77 12.59
C PRO A 20 -5.97 6.99 13.50
N HIS A 21 -6.87 7.12 14.47
CA HIS A 21 -6.71 8.13 15.50
C HIS A 21 -5.52 7.81 16.40
N GLY A 22 -4.76 8.84 16.77
CA GLY A 22 -3.62 8.71 17.68
C GLY A 22 -2.69 9.92 17.60
N VAL A 23 -1.84 10.09 18.61
CA VAL A 23 -0.77 11.11 18.62
C VAL A 23 0.29 10.79 17.56
N LYS A 24 0.57 9.49 17.41
CA LYS A 24 1.29 8.90 16.29
C LYS A 24 0.37 7.89 15.62
N THR A 25 0.35 7.91 14.30
CA THR A 25 -0.52 7.07 13.49
C THR A 25 0.21 6.53 12.26
N LEU A 26 -0.37 5.50 11.65
CA LEU A 26 0.09 4.91 10.42
C LEU A 26 -0.79 5.41 9.27
N VAL A 27 -0.24 5.50 8.07
CA VAL A 27 -1.07 5.57 6.86
C VAL A 27 -1.22 4.15 6.36
N ILE A 28 -2.45 3.66 6.24
CA ILE A 28 -2.74 2.29 5.82
C ILE A 28 -3.45 2.36 4.48
N VAL A 29 -2.91 1.67 3.48
CA VAL A 29 -3.57 1.49 2.19
C VAL A 29 -4.27 0.13 2.20
N ARG A 30 -5.59 0.14 2.07
CA ARG A 30 -6.44 -1.03 2.18
C ARG A 30 -7.20 -1.28 0.89
N PRO A 31 -6.73 -2.20 0.04
CA PRO A 31 -7.57 -2.78 -1.00
C PRO A 31 -8.70 -3.57 -0.32
N ARG A 32 -9.96 -3.19 -0.56
CA ARG A 32 -11.09 -3.76 0.20
C ARG A 32 -11.28 -5.27 0.03
N THR A 33 -11.01 -5.82 -1.15
CA THR A 33 -11.17 -7.26 -1.42
C THR A 33 -9.95 -8.11 -1.09
N LEU A 34 -8.81 -7.50 -0.73
CA LEU A 34 -7.59 -8.25 -0.42
C LEU A 34 -7.45 -8.43 1.09
N ALA A 35 -6.83 -9.53 1.51
CA ALA A 35 -6.59 -9.89 2.91
C ALA A 35 -5.33 -9.24 3.49
N PHE A 36 -4.78 -8.25 2.80
CA PHE A 36 -3.57 -7.53 3.20
C PHE A 36 -3.73 -6.04 2.95
N ASP A 37 -2.96 -5.27 3.72
CA ASP A 37 -2.88 -3.81 3.64
C ASP A 37 -1.43 -3.41 3.30
N LEU A 38 -1.20 -2.17 2.87
CA LEU A 38 0.16 -1.63 2.67
C LEU A 38 0.45 -0.55 3.70
N LEU A 39 1.66 -0.62 4.26
CA LEU A 39 2.17 0.36 5.22
C LEU A 39 3.45 1.01 4.67
N PRO A 40 3.62 2.33 4.84
CA PRO A 40 4.83 3.02 4.41
C PRO A 40 5.97 2.68 5.36
N ALA A 41 7.13 2.42 4.76
CA ALA A 41 8.39 2.26 5.45
C ALA A 41 9.47 3.11 4.75
N ARG A 42 10.45 3.55 5.54
CA ARG A 42 11.68 4.13 5.02
C ARG A 42 12.69 3.01 4.80
N TRP A 43 13.41 3.10 3.70
CA TRP A 43 14.48 2.18 3.37
C TRP A 43 15.60 2.95 2.69
N ASP A 44 16.83 2.78 3.18
CA ASP A 44 18.04 3.46 2.70
C ASP A 44 18.63 2.81 1.44
N GLY A 45 18.09 1.67 1.01
CA GLY A 45 18.59 0.88 -0.11
C GLY A 45 19.59 -0.19 0.29
N ASP A 46 20.00 -0.26 1.55
CA ASP A 46 20.89 -1.29 2.06
C ASP A 46 20.11 -2.56 2.38
N THR A 47 20.48 -3.66 1.73
CA THR A 47 19.85 -4.98 1.94
C THR A 47 20.12 -5.57 3.32
N SER A 48 21.09 -5.06 4.07
CA SER A 48 21.38 -5.47 5.45
C SER A 48 20.48 -4.79 6.48
N HIS A 49 19.80 -3.70 6.10
CA HIS A 49 18.85 -2.99 6.94
C HIS A 49 17.42 -3.30 6.53
N ALA A 50 16.62 -3.74 7.50
CA ALA A 50 15.19 -3.93 7.28
C ALA A 50 14.52 -2.54 7.12
N PRO A 51 13.55 -2.38 6.20
CA PRO A 51 12.74 -1.18 6.14
C PRO A 51 12.05 -0.90 7.47
N GLU A 52 12.02 0.36 7.88
CA GLU A 52 11.41 0.80 9.13
C GLU A 52 10.04 1.41 8.88
N PHE A 53 9.00 0.85 9.52
CA PHE A 53 7.65 1.40 9.41
C PHE A 53 7.58 2.83 9.93
N CYS A 54 6.93 3.68 9.15
CA CYS A 54 6.80 5.09 9.47
C CYS A 54 5.58 5.33 10.35
N ALA A 55 5.79 6.07 11.44
CA ALA A 55 4.72 6.65 12.24
C ALA A 55 4.71 8.16 12.01
N PHE A 56 3.52 8.72 11.85
CA PHE A 56 3.29 10.10 11.50
C PHE A 56 2.42 10.78 12.56
N THR A 57 2.54 12.09 12.69
CA THR A 57 1.47 12.92 13.24
C THR A 57 0.26 12.91 12.30
N ARG A 58 -0.88 13.40 12.76
CA ARG A 58 -2.10 13.46 11.95
C ARG A 58 -1.95 14.30 10.68
N ASP A 59 -1.28 15.43 10.78
CA ASP A 59 -1.08 16.35 9.65
C ASP A 59 -0.09 15.76 8.63
N GLU A 60 0.99 15.15 9.11
CA GLU A 60 1.93 14.41 8.27
C GLU A 60 1.24 13.25 7.55
N ALA A 61 0.39 12.48 8.24
CA ALA A 61 -0.33 11.35 7.67
C ALA A 61 -1.27 11.80 6.52
N ALA A 62 -1.96 12.92 6.67
CA ALA A 62 -2.78 13.49 5.60
C ALA A 62 -1.93 13.89 4.39
N GLY A 63 -0.77 14.51 4.62
CA GLY A 63 0.19 14.84 3.57
C GLY A 63 0.70 13.61 2.81
N VAL A 64 1.09 12.57 3.55
CA VAL A 64 1.57 11.29 2.99
C VAL A 64 0.46 10.61 2.16
N ALA A 65 -0.76 10.60 2.68
CA ALA A 65 -1.93 10.04 2.01
C ALA A 65 -2.25 10.74 0.67
N MET A 66 -2.11 12.07 0.61
CA MET A 66 -2.26 12.84 -0.63
C MET A 66 -1.12 12.59 -1.63
N ARG A 67 0.14 12.57 -1.15
CA ARG A 67 1.31 12.29 -1.99
C ARG A 67 1.23 10.90 -2.62
N LEU A 68 0.78 9.90 -1.87
CA LEU A 68 0.55 8.56 -2.39
C LEU A 68 -0.38 8.59 -3.62
N ILE A 69 -1.57 9.19 -3.51
CA ILE A 69 -2.52 9.24 -4.63
C ILE A 69 -1.93 9.97 -5.84
N ALA A 70 -1.31 11.14 -5.63
CA ALA A 70 -0.68 11.89 -6.70
C ALA A 70 0.41 11.07 -7.39
N GLY A 71 1.20 10.31 -6.62
CA GLY A 71 2.18 9.38 -7.15
C GLY A 71 1.53 8.26 -7.97
N LEU A 72 0.45 7.64 -7.49
CA LEU A 72 -0.23 6.55 -8.24
C LEU A 72 -0.80 7.07 -9.56
N GLU A 73 -1.38 8.27 -9.56
CA GLU A 73 -1.85 8.94 -10.76
C GLU A 73 -0.70 9.19 -11.75
N ALA A 74 0.45 9.68 -11.26
CA ALA A 74 1.64 9.89 -12.08
C ALA A 74 2.20 8.57 -12.66
N ALA A 75 2.21 7.50 -11.86
CA ALA A 75 2.66 6.17 -12.29
C ALA A 75 1.77 5.61 -13.41
N VAL A 76 0.43 5.75 -13.28
CA VAL A 76 -0.52 5.39 -14.34
C VAL A 76 -0.30 6.23 -15.59
N ALA A 77 -0.17 7.56 -15.45
CA ALA A 77 0.06 8.46 -16.58
C ALA A 77 1.37 8.16 -17.32
N ALA A 78 2.41 7.74 -16.61
CA ALA A 78 3.69 7.33 -17.17
C ALA A 78 3.71 5.89 -17.71
N GLY A 79 2.66 5.09 -17.45
CA GLY A 79 2.64 3.67 -17.82
C GLY A 79 3.65 2.81 -17.04
N VAL A 80 4.03 3.23 -15.83
CA VAL A 80 5.02 2.53 -14.98
C VAL A 80 4.30 1.86 -13.83
N ASN A 81 4.41 0.53 -13.72
CA ASN A 81 3.88 -0.21 -12.58
C ASN A 81 4.75 0.04 -11.34
N PRO A 82 4.22 0.62 -10.25
CA PRO A 82 4.99 0.89 -9.03
C PRO A 82 5.16 -0.36 -8.14
N VAL A 83 4.46 -1.47 -8.43
CA VAL A 83 4.55 -2.71 -7.66
C VAL A 83 5.82 -3.47 -8.03
N GLN A 84 6.57 -3.89 -7.02
CA GLN A 84 7.82 -4.61 -7.14
C GLN A 84 7.86 -5.80 -6.19
N THR A 85 8.48 -6.91 -6.61
CA THR A 85 8.88 -7.97 -5.69
C THR A 85 10.29 -7.70 -5.19
N PHE A 86 10.49 -7.70 -3.88
CA PHE A 86 11.80 -7.52 -3.24
C PHE A 86 12.21 -8.79 -2.50
N GLY A 87 13.50 -9.10 -2.52
CA GLY A 87 14.04 -10.32 -1.93
C GLY A 87 14.73 -11.20 -2.98
N GLY A 88 15.01 -12.44 -2.62
CA GLY A 88 15.65 -13.40 -3.52
C GLY A 88 15.98 -14.70 -2.80
N LEU A 89 16.46 -15.70 -3.55
CA LEU A 89 16.81 -17.03 -3.00
C LEU A 89 17.82 -16.96 -1.84
N GLN A 90 18.65 -15.92 -1.78
CA GLN A 90 19.61 -15.67 -0.71
C GLN A 90 18.97 -15.07 0.56
N LEU A 91 17.86 -14.34 0.43
CA LEU A 91 17.11 -13.72 1.53
C LEU A 91 16.00 -14.64 2.08
N ALA A 92 15.95 -15.89 1.61
CA ALA A 92 15.02 -16.96 2.00
C ALA A 92 13.51 -16.65 1.86
N CYS A 93 13.15 -15.44 1.44
CA CYS A 93 11.76 -15.02 1.22
C CYS A 93 11.68 -13.86 0.22
N LEU A 94 10.49 -13.71 -0.35
CA LEU A 94 10.12 -12.58 -1.19
C LEU A 94 9.07 -11.73 -0.49
N GLN A 95 9.04 -10.45 -0.77
CA GLN A 95 8.06 -9.48 -0.31
C GLN A 95 7.50 -8.71 -1.51
N ILE A 96 6.32 -8.13 -1.35
CA ILE A 96 5.72 -7.24 -2.35
C ILE A 96 5.75 -5.83 -1.80
N TRP A 97 6.36 -4.93 -2.55
CA TRP A 97 6.47 -3.52 -2.24
C TRP A 97 5.79 -2.69 -3.32
N LEU A 98 5.37 -1.49 -2.95
CA LEU A 98 4.99 -0.45 -3.88
C LEU A 98 5.89 0.76 -3.66
N ARG A 99 6.62 1.18 -4.69
CA ARG A 99 7.69 2.18 -4.55
C ARG A 99 7.22 3.56 -4.98
N MET A 100 7.08 4.47 -4.02
CA MET A 100 6.54 5.81 -4.24
C MET A 100 7.33 6.85 -3.44
N ASP A 101 7.88 7.84 -4.15
CA ASP A 101 8.67 8.92 -3.56
C ASP A 101 9.75 8.39 -2.58
N GLU A 102 9.68 8.85 -1.34
CA GLU A 102 10.58 8.54 -0.23
C GLU A 102 10.22 7.25 0.53
N PHE A 103 9.13 6.58 0.15
CA PHE A 103 8.62 5.41 0.85
C PHE A 103 8.63 4.14 -0.01
N VAL A 104 8.85 3.02 0.66
CA VAL A 104 8.40 1.71 0.18
C VAL A 104 7.14 1.33 0.95
N TRP A 105 6.08 0.98 0.22
CA TRP A 105 4.81 0.57 0.80
C TRP A 105 4.75 -0.95 0.82
N ILE A 106 4.92 -1.52 2.01
CA ILE A 106 5.13 -2.96 2.19
C ILE A 106 3.79 -3.64 2.43
N VAL A 107 3.53 -4.70 1.66
CA VAL A 107 2.35 -5.55 1.85
C VAL A 107 2.45 -6.28 3.20
N CYS A 108 1.44 -6.11 4.05
CA CYS A 108 1.35 -6.68 5.38
C CYS A 108 0.05 -7.46 5.55
N ALA A 109 0.11 -8.61 6.23
CA ALA A 109 -1.06 -9.44 6.48
C ALA A 109 -2.07 -8.68 7.36
N ARG A 110 -3.35 -8.71 7.00
CA ARG A 110 -4.43 -8.12 7.79
C ARG A 110 -5.04 -9.17 8.70
N THR A 111 -4.45 -9.34 9.89
CA THR A 111 -4.97 -10.22 10.94
C THR A 111 -5.55 -9.38 12.08
N PRO A 112 -6.88 -9.38 12.31
CA PRO A 112 -7.51 -8.61 13.37
C PRO A 112 -6.86 -8.86 14.75
N GLY A 113 -6.61 -7.79 15.49
CA GLY A 113 -6.00 -7.86 16.82
C GLY A 113 -4.49 -8.12 16.84
N GLN A 114 -3.84 -8.27 15.69
CA GLN A 114 -2.39 -8.43 15.59
C GLN A 114 -1.72 -7.20 15.00
N ALA A 115 -0.47 -6.95 15.43
CA ALA A 115 0.36 -5.93 14.80
C ALA A 115 0.68 -6.34 13.35
N TYR A 116 0.73 -5.35 12.45
CA TYR A 116 1.10 -5.59 11.06
C TYR A 116 2.49 -6.21 10.97
N ARG A 117 2.60 -7.23 10.12
CA ARG A 117 3.85 -7.90 9.78
C ARG A 117 3.96 -7.95 8.25
N PRO A 118 5.14 -7.62 7.68
CA PRO A 118 5.39 -7.83 6.27
C PRO A 118 5.03 -9.25 5.85
N MET A 119 4.27 -9.37 4.76
CA MET A 119 4.03 -10.67 4.16
C MET A 119 5.31 -11.15 3.48
N THR A 120 5.60 -12.43 3.71
CA THR A 120 6.69 -13.14 3.04
C THR A 120 6.11 -14.26 2.19
N PHE A 121 6.68 -14.43 1.00
CA PHE A 121 6.32 -15.45 0.04
C PHE A 121 7.48 -16.42 -0.12
N ALA A 122 7.17 -17.72 -0.23
CA ALA A 122 8.17 -18.77 -0.37
C ALA A 122 8.68 -18.88 -1.82
N THR A 123 7.83 -18.50 -2.78
CA THR A 123 8.11 -18.66 -4.22
C THR A 123 7.83 -17.37 -4.99
N GLN A 124 8.52 -17.22 -6.13
CA GLN A 124 8.32 -16.06 -7.01
C GLN A 124 6.93 -16.08 -7.64
N GLU A 125 6.40 -17.26 -7.92
CA GLU A 125 5.07 -17.47 -8.49
C GLU A 125 3.98 -16.97 -7.54
N GLU A 126 4.08 -17.29 -6.25
CA GLU A 126 3.14 -16.79 -5.23
C GLU A 126 3.19 -15.27 -5.10
N ALA A 127 4.40 -14.71 -4.99
CA ALA A 127 4.59 -13.26 -4.89
C ALA A 127 4.07 -12.54 -6.14
N THR A 128 4.33 -13.06 -7.33
CA THR A 128 3.90 -12.48 -8.60
C THR A 128 2.37 -12.49 -8.69
N ARG A 129 1.72 -13.61 -8.38
CA ARG A 129 0.26 -13.72 -8.41
C ARG A 129 -0.42 -12.71 -7.47
N ASP A 130 0.12 -12.51 -6.27
CA ASP A 130 -0.47 -11.55 -5.31
C ASP A 130 -0.10 -10.10 -5.66
N ALA A 131 1.06 -9.86 -6.29
CA ALA A 131 1.43 -8.57 -6.85
C ALA A 131 0.50 -8.16 -8.00
N GLU A 132 0.12 -9.09 -8.87
CA GLU A 132 -0.86 -8.85 -9.95
C GLU A 132 -2.23 -8.48 -9.40
N LYS A 133 -2.69 -9.16 -8.33
CA LYS A 133 -3.94 -8.80 -7.64
C LYS A 133 -3.88 -7.38 -7.07
N LEU A 134 -2.76 -7.02 -6.46
CA LEU A 134 -2.54 -5.67 -5.93
C LEU A 134 -2.50 -4.62 -7.05
N ALA A 135 -1.82 -4.91 -8.16
CA ALA A 135 -1.62 -3.99 -9.28
C ALA A 135 -2.95 -3.45 -9.82
N VAL A 136 -4.03 -4.25 -9.82
CA VAL A 136 -5.37 -3.81 -10.24
C VAL A 136 -5.86 -2.57 -9.45
N PHE A 137 -5.45 -2.41 -8.19
CA PHE A 137 -5.88 -1.30 -7.33
C PHE A 137 -4.98 -0.07 -7.39
N VAL A 138 -3.70 -0.26 -7.66
CA VAL A 138 -2.67 0.80 -7.53
C VAL A 138 -2.12 1.23 -8.89
N TRP A 139 -2.34 0.41 -9.91
CA TRP A 139 -1.96 0.65 -11.29
C TRP A 139 -3.07 0.15 -12.24
N PRO A 140 -4.28 0.72 -12.15
CA PRO A 140 -5.40 0.33 -13.00
C PRO A 140 -5.10 0.63 -14.48
N ALA A 141 -5.71 -0.14 -15.38
CA ALA A 141 -5.69 0.15 -16.81
C ALA A 141 -6.22 1.58 -17.08
N ALA A 142 -5.75 2.20 -18.17
CA ALA A 142 -6.03 3.62 -18.48
C ALA A 142 -7.53 3.97 -18.47
N GLU A 143 -8.35 3.09 -19.04
CA GLU A 143 -9.82 3.25 -19.14
C GLU A 143 -10.58 2.87 -17.86
N THR A 144 -9.89 2.28 -16.88
CA THR A 144 -10.51 1.86 -15.62
C THR A 144 -10.55 3.03 -14.63
N ARG A 145 -11.72 3.26 -14.04
CA ARG A 145 -11.88 4.15 -12.89
C ARG A 145 -11.65 3.36 -11.61
N GLN A 146 -10.56 3.67 -10.92
CA GLN A 146 -10.26 3.10 -9.62
C GLN A 146 -10.76 4.03 -8.53
N GLU A 147 -11.72 3.58 -7.75
CA GLU A 147 -12.24 4.34 -6.61
C GLU A 147 -11.24 4.33 -5.45
N TYR A 148 -11.14 5.45 -4.75
CA TYR A 148 -10.45 5.52 -3.46
C TYR A 148 -11.19 6.43 -2.48
N TYR A 149 -10.98 6.21 -1.19
CA TYR A 149 -11.56 7.05 -0.14
C TYR A 149 -10.57 7.27 0.99
N PHE A 150 -10.68 8.42 1.67
CA PHE A 150 -9.98 8.65 2.93
C PHE A 150 -10.90 8.30 4.09
N ASN A 151 -10.39 7.50 5.03
CA ASN A 151 -11.11 7.22 6.27
C ASN A 151 -10.23 7.59 7.47
N THR A 152 -10.67 8.62 8.17
CA THR A 152 -9.99 9.17 9.34
C THR A 152 -10.78 8.94 10.64
N GLN A 153 -11.90 8.20 10.60
CA GLN A 153 -12.88 8.15 11.69
C GLN A 153 -13.32 6.75 12.13
N SER A 154 -13.33 5.75 11.25
CA SER A 154 -13.89 4.43 11.59
C SER A 154 -12.96 3.30 11.15
N PHE A 155 -12.39 2.59 12.11
CA PHE A 155 -11.45 1.48 11.89
C PHE A 155 -12.07 0.23 12.52
N SER A 156 -12.86 -0.50 11.74
CA SER A 156 -13.43 -1.80 12.11
C SER A 156 -12.81 -2.91 11.28
#